data_AF-A0A1I0U884-F1
#
_entry.id   AF-A0A1I0U884-F1
#
_cell.length_a   1.000
_cell.length_b   1.000
_cell.length_c   1.000
_cell.angle_alpha   90.00
_cell.angle_beta   90.00
_cell.angle_gamma   90.00
#
_symmetry.space_group_name_H-M   'P 1'
#
loop_
_entity.id
_entity.type
_entity.pdbx_description
1 polymer ?
#
loop_
_entity_poly.entity_id
_entity_poly.type
_entity_poly.pdbx_seq_one_letter_code
_entity_poly.pdbx_strand_id
1 'polypeptide(L)'
;MLKKINLGLVALVLGFGLIATQSAFTTKSTTFWAYQPNANNNLRDYTKYIHTSTPSEKCTEDNEPLPCVIQVPESVATQSDLQDFFADKTNSEILALSAQRTPEQ
;
A
#
# COMPACT_ATOMS: atom_id res chain seq x y z
N MET A 1 -60.92 -6.08 24.77
CA MET A 1 -60.04 -4.91 24.99
C MET A 1 -58.79 -5.08 24.14
N LEU A 2 -58.71 -4.42 22.98
CA LEU A 2 -57.53 -4.44 22.11
C LEU A 2 -56.66 -3.21 22.44
N LYS A 3 -55.46 -3.45 22.98
CA LYS A 3 -54.50 -2.40 23.36
C LYS A 3 -53.93 -1.75 22.10
N LYS A 4 -54.25 -0.46 21.89
CA LYS A 4 -53.71 0.39 20.83
C LYS A 4 -52.24 0.71 21.14
N ILE A 5 -51.32 0.01 20.47
CA ILE A 5 -49.92 0.36 20.46
C ILE A 5 -49.74 1.40 19.35
N ASN A 6 -49.33 2.62 19.72
CA ASN A 6 -49.13 3.75 18.82
C ASN A 6 -47.95 3.48 17.86
N LEU A 7 -48.27 2.98 16.66
CA LEU A 7 -47.36 2.72 15.55
C LEU A 7 -46.55 3.94 15.06
N GLY A 8 -46.96 5.16 15.43
CA GLY A 8 -46.26 6.38 15.03
C GLY A 8 -44.89 6.58 15.69
N LEU A 9 -44.65 6.01 16.88
CA LEU A 9 -43.38 6.21 17.61
C LEU A 9 -42.28 5.21 17.21
N VAL A 10 -42.67 4.07 16.64
CA VAL A 10 -41.71 3.03 16.20
C VAL A 10 -41.00 3.44 14.90
N ALA A 11 -41.65 4.25 14.04
CA ALA A 11 -41.07 4.71 12.78
C ALA A 11 -39.93 5.73 12.95
N LEU A 12 -39.97 6.56 14.01
CA LEU A 12 -38.96 7.60 14.23
C LEU A 12 -37.61 7.02 14.70
N VAL A 13 -37.64 5.91 15.44
CA VAL A 13 -36.43 5.23 15.93
C VAL A 13 -35.71 4.46 14.81
N LEU A 14 -36.45 4.02 13.78
CA LEU A 14 -35.87 3.36 12.60
C LEU A 14 -35.23 4.34 11.61
N GLY A 15 -35.59 5.63 11.65
CA GLY A 15 -35.09 6.64 10.71
C GLY A 15 -33.71 7.23 11.05
N PHE A 16 -33.27 7.12 12.30
CA PHE A 16 -31.98 7.67 12.77
C PHE A 16 -30.87 6.62 12.96
N GLY A 17 -31.15 5.34 12.68
CA GLY A 17 -30.19 4.24 12.87
C GLY A 17 -29.22 3.99 11.72
N LEU A 18 -29.32 4.72 10.60
CA LEU A 18 -28.49 4.50 9.41
C LEU A 18 -27.38 5.57 9.22
N ILE A 19 -27.13 6.41 10.23
CA ILE A 19 -25.91 7.22 10.31
C ILE A 19 -24.79 6.37 10.89
N ALA A 20 -24.27 5.45 10.07
CA ALA A 20 -22.93 4.93 10.22
C ALA A 20 -22.45 4.43 8.85
N THR A 21 -22.42 5.33 7.86
CA THR A 21 -21.42 5.22 6.80
C THR A 21 -20.06 5.35 7.47
N GLN A 22 -19.60 4.27 8.11
CA GLN A 22 -18.24 4.17 8.58
C GLN A 22 -17.40 4.22 7.32
N SER A 23 -16.80 5.38 7.06
CA SER A 23 -15.86 5.59 5.98
C SER A 23 -14.76 4.55 6.13
N ALA A 24 -14.85 3.47 5.35
CA ALA A 24 -13.84 2.44 5.26
C ALA A 24 -12.65 2.96 4.43
N PHE A 25 -12.09 4.10 4.82
CA PHE A 25 -10.69 4.39 4.51
C PHE A 25 -9.86 3.52 5.45
N THR A 26 -9.76 2.24 5.12
CA THR A 26 -8.57 1.48 5.48
C THR A 26 -7.44 2.17 4.73
N THR A 27 -6.79 3.12 5.39
CA THR A 27 -5.49 3.61 4.97
C THR A 27 -4.58 2.40 5.04
N LYS A 28 -4.38 1.72 3.91
CA LYS A 28 -3.36 0.68 3.81
C LYS A 28 -2.03 1.41 3.96
N SER A 29 -1.48 1.39 5.16
CA SER A 29 -0.15 1.93 5.41
C SER A 29 0.85 1.15 4.56
N THR A 30 1.66 1.89 3.81
CA THR A 30 2.69 1.34 2.94
C THR A 30 4.04 1.85 3.38
N THR A 31 5.06 1.04 3.21
CA THR A 31 6.45 1.46 3.35
C THR A 31 7.15 1.44 1.98
N PHE A 32 8.33 2.05 1.92
CA PHE A 32 9.09 2.23 0.70
C PHE A 32 10.43 1.51 0.81
N TRP A 33 10.87 0.97 -0.32
CA TRP A 33 12.19 0.39 -0.45
C TRP A 33 12.86 0.96 -1.69
N ALA A 34 14.02 1.56 -1.50
CA ALA A 34 14.80 2.16 -2.57
C ALA A 34 15.80 1.16 -3.14
N TYR A 35 15.82 1.04 -4.46
CA TYR A 35 16.72 0.13 -5.15
C TYR A 35 18.09 0.78 -5.36
N GLN A 36 19.15 0.03 -5.06
CA GLN A 36 20.54 0.44 -5.19
C GLN A 36 21.17 -0.25 -6.41
N PRO A 37 21.22 0.42 -7.57
CA PRO A 37 21.78 -0.16 -8.78
C PRO A 37 23.29 -0.40 -8.65
N ASN A 38 23.78 -1.46 -9.29
CA ASN A 38 25.21 -1.72 -9.45
C ASN A 38 25.47 -2.48 -10.76
N ALA A 39 26.73 -2.80 -11.06
CA ALA A 39 27.09 -3.46 -12.32
C ALA A 39 26.38 -4.80 -12.61
N ASN A 40 25.81 -5.46 -11.60
CA ASN A 40 25.07 -6.72 -11.71
C ASN A 40 23.60 -6.52 -11.34
N ASN A 41 22.87 -5.67 -12.05
CA ASN A 41 21.47 -5.38 -11.73
C ASN A 41 20.59 -6.62 -11.73
N ASN A 42 19.82 -6.78 -10.65
CA ASN A 42 18.87 -7.88 -10.49
C ASN A 42 17.69 -7.39 -9.65
N LEU A 43 16.55 -7.26 -10.32
CA LEU A 43 15.30 -6.79 -9.75
C LEU A 43 14.75 -7.67 -8.60
N ARG A 44 15.09 -8.97 -8.61
CA ARG A 44 14.66 -9.92 -7.56
C ARG A 44 15.66 -10.01 -6.42
N ASP A 45 16.80 -9.33 -6.54
CA ASP A 45 17.80 -9.28 -5.48
C ASP A 45 17.34 -8.30 -4.41
N TYR A 46 16.56 -8.83 -3.46
CA TYR A 46 16.04 -8.12 -2.31
C TYR A 46 17.14 -7.46 -1.46
N THR A 47 18.41 -7.89 -1.54
CA THR A 47 19.53 -7.29 -0.80
C THR A 47 19.94 -5.91 -1.36
N LYS A 48 19.49 -5.59 -2.57
CA LYS A 48 19.74 -4.29 -3.22
C LYS A 48 18.71 -3.23 -2.84
N TYR A 49 17.79 -3.56 -1.95
CA TYR A 49 16.75 -2.65 -1.52
C TYR A 49 17.04 -2.13 -0.11
N ILE A 50 16.97 -0.83 0.08
CA ILE A 50 17.12 -0.17 1.37
C ILE A 50 15.76 0.32 1.83
N HIS A 51 15.34 -0.08 3.03
CA HIS A 51 14.10 0.39 3.62
C HIS A 51 14.17 1.89 3.90
N THR A 52 13.19 2.64 3.42
CA THR A 52 13.14 4.09 3.58
C THR A 52 11.75 4.56 3.99
N SER A 53 11.71 5.56 4.87
CA SER A 53 10.47 6.15 5.36
C SER A 53 9.86 7.17 4.38
N THR A 54 10.61 7.58 3.35
CA THR A 54 10.18 8.55 2.34
C THR A 54 10.41 8.02 0.94
N PRO A 55 9.55 8.31 -0.04
CA PRO A 55 9.71 7.86 -1.43
C PRO A 55 10.85 8.57 -2.19
N SER A 56 11.83 9.14 -1.50
CA SER A 56 12.90 9.95 -2.09
C SER A 56 14.26 9.29 -1.89
N GLU A 57 14.65 8.41 -2.80
CA GLU A 57 16.06 8.12 -3.03
C GLU A 57 16.36 8.36 -4.50
N LYS A 58 17.46 9.08 -4.73
CA LYS A 58 17.88 9.58 -6.04
C LYS A 58 17.97 8.44 -7.03
N CYS A 59 17.04 8.38 -7.98
CA CYS A 59 17.12 7.46 -9.10
C CYS A 59 18.36 7.81 -9.91
N THR A 60 19.33 6.90 -9.98
CA THR A 60 20.52 7.10 -10.82
C THR A 60 20.23 6.57 -12.23
N GLU A 61 20.13 7.54 -13.14
CA GLU A 61 20.06 7.49 -14.60
C GLU A 61 19.02 6.60 -15.30
N ASP A 62 18.43 7.20 -16.34
CA ASP A 62 17.53 6.57 -17.30
C ASP A 62 18.31 5.59 -18.17
N ASN A 63 18.31 4.27 -17.89
CA ASN A 63 18.56 3.22 -18.92
C ASN A 63 18.38 1.75 -18.49
N GLU A 64 17.55 1.43 -17.49
CA GLU A 64 17.11 0.05 -17.26
C GLU A 64 15.67 -0.02 -16.76
N PRO A 65 14.93 -1.12 -17.00
CA PRO A 65 13.60 -1.34 -16.44
C PRO A 65 13.72 -1.76 -14.98
N LEU A 66 14.32 -0.90 -14.13
CA LEU A 66 14.43 -1.13 -12.69
C LEU A 66 13.61 -0.08 -11.92
N PRO A 67 12.90 -0.50 -10.86
CA PRO A 67 12.17 0.42 -10.02
C PRO A 67 13.16 1.22 -9.20
N CYS A 68 12.99 2.53 -9.17
CA CYS A 68 13.81 3.39 -8.32
C CYS A 68 13.42 3.22 -6.83
N VAL A 69 12.12 3.24 -6.57
CA VAL A 69 11.53 2.95 -5.27
C VAL A 69 10.34 2.04 -5.52
N ILE A 70 10.18 1.01 -4.69
CA ILE A 70 8.98 0.18 -4.66
C ILE A 70 8.15 0.52 -3.42
N GLN A 71 6.84 0.52 -3.59
CA GLN A 71 5.87 0.66 -2.53
C GLN A 71 5.32 -0.71 -2.15
N VAL A 72 5.44 -1.07 -0.87
CA VAL A 72 5.02 -2.37 -0.33
C VAL A 72 4.18 -2.16 0.93
N PRO A 73 3.43 -3.17 1.40
CA PRO A 73 2.72 -3.08 2.68
C PRO A 73 3.67 -2.79 3.84
N GLU A 74 3.22 -2.04 4.86
CA GLU A 74 4.03 -1.72 6.05
C GLU A 74 4.57 -2.96 6.79
N SER A 75 3.93 -4.12 6.63
CA SER A 75 4.38 -5.39 7.20
C SER A 75 5.71 -5.86 6.62
N VAL A 76 6.12 -5.33 5.47
CA VAL A 76 7.40 -5.65 4.81
C VAL A 76 8.46 -4.67 5.31
N ALA A 77 8.88 -4.84 6.57
CA ALA A 77 9.76 -3.91 7.28
C ALA A 77 11.22 -4.37 7.36
N THR A 78 11.48 -5.67 7.15
CA THR A 78 12.83 -6.25 7.18
C THR A 78 13.24 -6.85 5.85
N GLN A 79 14.54 -7.09 5.67
CA GLN A 79 15.08 -7.73 4.46
C GLN A 79 14.47 -9.13 4.23
N SER A 80 14.18 -9.87 5.31
CA SER A 80 13.55 -11.19 5.23
C SER A 80 12.11 -11.08 4.75
N ASP A 81 11.34 -10.11 5.26
CA ASP A 81 9.97 -9.89 4.80
C ASP A 81 9.93 -9.52 3.32
N LEU A 82 10.91 -8.74 2.85
CA LEU A 82 11.01 -8.36 1.44
C LEU A 82 11.37 -9.56 0.55
N GLN A 83 12.26 -10.43 1.02
CA GLN A 83 12.59 -11.69 0.36
C GLN A 83 11.34 -12.56 0.18
N ASP A 84 10.59 -12.76 1.26
CA ASP A 84 9.36 -13.55 1.25
C ASP A 84 8.31 -12.91 0.34
N PHE A 85 8.20 -11.58 0.37
CA PHE A 85 7.30 -10.83 -0.50
C PHE A 85 7.65 -10.95 -2.00
N PHE A 86 8.92 -11.15 -2.34
CA PHE A 86 9.39 -11.36 -3.73
C PHE A 86 9.30 -12.82 -4.20
N ALA A 87 9.23 -13.78 -3.28
CA ALA A 87 9.26 -15.20 -3.60
C ALA A 87 8.13 -15.59 -4.58
N ASP A 88 6.94 -15.04 -4.37
CA ASP A 88 5.73 -15.31 -5.17
C ASP A 88 5.49 -14.29 -6.30
N LYS A 89 6.48 -13.44 -6.61
CA LYS A 89 6.32 -12.37 -7.61
C LYS A 89 7.20 -12.57 -8.83
N THR A 90 6.62 -12.24 -9.98
CA THR A 90 7.33 -12.08 -11.26
C THR A 90 8.03 -10.72 -11.34
N ASN A 91 8.98 -10.59 -12.27
CA ASN A 91 9.65 -9.32 -12.52
C ASN A 91 8.65 -8.21 -12.91
N SER A 92 7.62 -8.54 -13.69
CA SER A 92 6.58 -7.60 -14.09
C SER A 92 5.76 -7.10 -12.89
N GLU A 93 5.47 -7.97 -11.93
CA GLU A 93 4.75 -7.58 -10.71
C GLU A 93 5.61 -6.70 -9.81
N ILE A 94 6.90 -7.01 -9.66
CA ILE A 94 7.83 -6.17 -8.89
C ILE A 94 7.99 -4.79 -9.55
N LEU A 95 8.03 -4.74 -10.89
CA LEU A 95 8.03 -3.46 -11.62
C LEU A 95 6.75 -2.66 -11.41
N ALA A 96 5.60 -3.33 -11.34
CA ALA A 96 4.32 -2.67 -11.07
C ALA A 96 4.25 -2.05 -9.65
N LEU A 97 5.12 -2.47 -8.72
CA LEU A 97 5.24 -1.87 -7.39
C LEU A 97 6.06 -0.57 -7.40
N SER A 98 6.65 -0.18 -8.53
CA SER A 98 7.40 1.07 -8.60
C SER A 98 6.49 2.22 -8.17
N ALA A 99 6.81 2.86 -7.05
CA ALA A 99 6.17 4.11 -6.67
C ALA A 99 6.47 5.07 -7.82
N GLN A 100 5.41 5.61 -8.47
CA GLN A 100 5.58 6.58 -9.55
C GLN A 100 6.58 7.63 -9.09
N ARG A 101 7.60 7.94 -9.93
CA ARG A 101 8.56 9.02 -9.65
C ARG A 101 7.73 10.22 -9.17
N THR A 102 7.79 10.57 -7.89
CA THR A 102 7.32 11.89 -7.48
C THR A 102 8.32 12.83 -8.12
N PRO A 103 7.94 13.63 -9.15
CA PRO A 103 8.86 14.61 -9.68
C PRO A 103 9.30 15.49 -8.51
N GLU A 104 10.61 15.67 -8.37
CA GLU A 104 11.14 16.70 -7.48
C GLU A 104 10.40 18.00 -7.83
N GLN A 105 9.69 18.56 -6.84
CA GLN A 105 9.04 19.87 -6.96
C GLN A 105 10.09 20.98 -6.94
#